data_AF-A0A954GUW8-F1
#
_entry.id   AF-A0A954GUW8-F1
#
_cell.length_a   1.000
_cell.length_b   1.000
_cell.length_c   1.000
_cell.angle_alpha   90.00
_cell.angle_beta   90.00
_cell.angle_gamma   90.00
#
_symmetry.space_group_name_H-M   'P 1'
#
loop_
_entity.id
_entity.type
_entity.pdbx_description
1 polymer ?
#
loop_
_entity_poly.entity_id
_entity_poly.type
_entity_poly.pdbx_seq_one_letter_code
_entity_poly.pdbx_strand_id
1 'polypeptide(L)'
;LRINAMEILNSGAIQSDPLELTRDWMQLLNRGLNVTPIGCSDSHDVSRYIVGQGRTYIRCDDSDPAKIPIDEAVTNLLQGRVTVSYGLLTELTVNDKYSPGETATAPDDTIRIGIRVLGPSWMKANIVRLYANGELFEEIELDTVHVQTVPQELSDATSINGVEIPPDSTTAAIYEGVLTIDRPTFDVHLVAVALGNESNFIWPTAKPYQPTTPHWEATTLGVSGAVRVDADRDGHWSSARNYAERLVAQHGDSLTDLLKACEAFDTPTATHAYHLWHSEQDKVDEAAVTKLLENAAEHVKLGVYRYRDALRAHEIALIEAN
;
A
#
# COMPACT_ATOMS: atom_id res chain seq x y z
N LEU A 1 20.26 2.80 4.56
CA LEU A 1 19.28 3.43 5.48
C LEU A 1 18.90 2.39 6.54
N ARG A 2 18.99 2.69 7.84
CA ARG A 2 18.55 1.80 8.92
C ARG A 2 17.42 2.50 9.67
N ILE A 3 16.19 2.23 9.23
CA ILE A 3 14.96 2.74 9.84
C ILE A 3 14.02 1.56 10.09
N ASN A 4 13.20 1.64 11.13
CA ASN A 4 12.23 0.60 11.45
C ASN A 4 10.82 0.96 10.99
N ALA A 5 10.52 2.24 10.89
CA ALA A 5 9.18 2.72 10.64
C ALA A 5 9.20 4.06 9.91
N MET A 6 8.13 4.34 9.17
CA MET A 6 7.89 5.60 8.48
C MET A 6 6.47 6.06 8.82
N GLU A 7 6.36 7.33 9.18
CA GLU A 7 5.05 7.93 9.34
C GLU A 7 4.44 8.19 7.97
N ILE A 8 3.32 7.53 7.69
CA ILE A 8 2.55 7.69 6.46
C ILE A 8 1.31 8.56 6.67
N LEU A 9 0.99 8.87 7.93
CA LEU A 9 -0.14 9.70 8.31
C LEU A 9 0.14 10.47 9.61
N ASN A 10 0.00 11.80 9.54
CA ASN A 10 0.05 12.70 10.68
C ASN A 10 -1.21 13.56 10.69
N SER A 11 -1.99 13.56 11.79
CA SER A 11 -3.21 14.40 11.85
C SER A 11 -2.93 15.90 11.71
N GLY A 12 -1.75 16.36 12.13
CA GLY A 12 -1.29 17.74 11.99
C GLY A 12 -0.54 18.06 10.69
N ALA A 13 -0.07 17.04 9.97
CA ALA A 13 0.73 17.19 8.75
C ALA A 13 0.22 16.34 7.57
N ILE A 14 -1.10 16.35 7.35
CA ILE A 14 -1.73 15.74 6.18
C ILE A 14 -1.19 16.39 4.89
N GLN A 15 -0.99 15.58 3.85
CA GLN A 15 -0.56 16.02 2.53
C GLN A 15 -1.73 16.45 1.65
N SER A 16 -1.46 17.19 0.58
CA SER A 16 -2.49 17.54 -0.41
C SER A 16 -3.06 16.31 -1.11
N ASP A 17 -2.22 15.33 -1.42
CA ASP A 17 -2.67 13.98 -1.76
C ASP A 17 -2.55 13.07 -0.53
N PRO A 18 -3.66 12.60 0.05
CA PRO A 18 -3.65 11.82 1.29
C PRO A 18 -2.91 10.48 1.16
N LEU A 19 -2.66 9.99 -0.06
CA LEU A 19 -1.97 8.73 -0.30
C LEU A 19 -0.50 8.89 -0.68
N GLU A 20 0.02 10.12 -0.76
CA GLU A 20 1.42 10.39 -1.17
C GLU A 20 2.42 9.56 -0.37
N LEU A 21 2.43 9.73 0.96
CA LEU A 21 3.34 9.00 1.85
C LEU A 21 3.05 7.49 1.90
N THR A 22 1.80 7.08 1.66
CA THR A 22 1.44 5.66 1.59
C THR A 22 2.07 5.01 0.36
N ARG A 23 2.08 5.70 -0.79
CA ARG A 23 2.74 5.23 -2.00
C ARG A 23 4.26 5.23 -1.83
N ASP A 24 4.83 6.27 -1.23
CA ASP A 24 6.27 6.31 -0.94
C ASP A 24 6.71 5.16 -0.03
N TRP A 25 5.92 4.85 1.00
CA TRP A 25 6.18 3.70 1.86
C TRP A 25 6.19 2.38 1.08
N MET A 26 5.23 2.15 0.18
CA MET A 26 5.24 0.97 -0.70
C MET A 26 6.47 0.93 -1.61
N GLN A 27 6.99 2.08 -2.06
CA GLN A 27 8.26 2.12 -2.81
C GLN A 27 9.48 1.74 -1.96
N LEU A 28 9.48 2.02 -0.65
CA LEU A 28 10.52 1.52 0.26
C LEU A 28 10.46 -0.01 0.38
N LEU A 29 9.26 -0.60 0.36
CA LEU A 29 9.08 -2.05 0.33
C LEU A 29 9.60 -2.64 -0.99
N ASN A 30 9.32 -2.01 -2.14
CA ASN A 30 9.88 -2.38 -3.44
C ASN A 30 11.40 -2.36 -3.45
N ARG A 31 12.02 -1.43 -2.70
CA ARG A 31 13.47 -1.36 -2.51
C ARG A 31 14.03 -2.51 -1.65
N GLY A 32 13.17 -3.32 -1.02
CA GLY A 32 13.54 -4.38 -0.09
C GLY A 32 13.77 -3.91 1.34
N LEU A 33 13.31 -2.70 1.69
CA LEU A 33 13.40 -2.21 3.07
C LEU A 33 12.21 -2.71 3.89
N ASN A 34 12.47 -3.22 5.09
CA ASN A 34 11.42 -3.61 6.02
C ASN A 34 11.04 -2.42 6.90
N VAL A 35 10.16 -1.55 6.38
CA VAL A 35 9.72 -0.33 7.07
C VAL A 35 8.25 -0.49 7.47
N THR A 36 7.95 -0.33 8.75
CA THR A 36 6.58 -0.38 9.27
C THR A 36 5.85 0.95 9.01
N PRO A 37 4.63 0.95 8.44
CA PRO A 37 3.86 2.18 8.30
C PRO A 37 3.29 2.63 9.66
N ILE A 38 3.38 3.91 9.95
CA ILE A 38 2.88 4.50 11.21
C ILE A 38 1.91 5.64 10.91
N GLY A 39 0.81 5.68 11.64
CA GLY A 39 -0.03 6.85 11.80
C GLY A 39 0.08 7.40 13.22
N CYS A 40 0.11 8.73 13.33
CA CYS A 40 0.06 9.42 14.61
C CYS A 40 -0.80 10.70 14.53
N SER A 41 -1.17 11.24 15.69
CA SER A 41 -1.91 12.50 15.76
C SER A 41 -1.02 13.73 15.93
N ASP A 42 0.19 13.54 16.44
CA ASP A 42 1.14 14.59 16.81
C ASP A 42 0.49 15.74 17.61
N SER A 43 -0.41 15.37 18.52
CA SER A 43 -1.22 16.31 19.27
C SER A 43 -0.37 17.02 20.33
N HIS A 44 -0.26 18.34 20.21
CA HIS A 44 0.39 19.23 21.18
C HIS A 44 -0.61 19.93 22.11
N ASP A 45 -1.90 19.80 21.81
CA ASP A 45 -3.02 20.26 22.62
C ASP A 45 -4.24 19.36 22.40
N VAL A 46 -5.28 19.52 23.23
CA VAL A 46 -6.46 18.63 23.23
C VAL A 46 -7.39 18.88 22.03
N SER A 47 -7.32 20.05 21.41
CA SER A 47 -8.40 20.60 20.58
C SER A 47 -8.09 20.75 19.10
N ARG A 48 -6.83 21.05 18.75
CA ARG A 48 -6.43 21.36 17.37
C ARG A 48 -6.37 20.12 16.50
N TYR A 49 -5.78 19.05 17.02
CA TYR A 49 -5.73 17.71 16.42
C TYR A 49 -6.14 16.71 17.48
N ILE A 50 -7.23 15.97 17.26
CA ILE A 50 -7.78 15.06 18.27
C ILE A 50 -6.69 14.08 18.69
N VAL A 51 -6.48 13.95 20.00
CA VAL A 51 -5.47 13.02 20.55
C VAL A 51 -5.77 11.61 20.06
N GLY A 52 -4.81 11.03 19.35
CA GLY A 52 -4.93 9.72 18.72
C GLY A 52 -5.81 9.69 17.46
N GLN A 53 -6.17 10.81 16.83
CA GLN A 53 -6.98 10.78 15.60
C GLN A 53 -6.34 9.90 14.51
N GLY A 54 -5.12 10.25 14.11
CA GLY A 54 -4.20 9.35 13.44
C GLY A 54 -3.58 8.41 14.46
N ARG A 55 -3.63 7.11 14.18
CA ARG A 55 -3.06 6.10 15.08
C ARG A 55 -2.62 4.85 14.34
N THR A 56 -1.81 4.06 15.02
CA THR A 56 -1.37 2.75 14.57
C THR A 56 -1.91 1.69 15.53
N TYR A 57 -2.63 0.71 15.01
CA TYR A 57 -3.02 -0.48 15.74
C TYR A 57 -1.93 -1.52 15.59
N ILE A 58 -1.39 -2.02 16.71
CA ILE A 58 -0.38 -3.06 16.74
C ILE A 58 -1.07 -4.35 17.16
N ARG A 59 -0.91 -5.41 16.36
CA ARG A 59 -1.49 -6.71 16.70
C ARG A 59 -0.82 -7.23 17.98
N CYS A 60 -1.59 -7.50 19.02
CA CYS A 60 -1.15 -8.15 20.27
C CYS A 60 -2.40 -8.54 21.09
N ASP A 61 -2.24 -9.33 22.15
CA ASP A 61 -3.33 -9.57 23.10
C ASP A 61 -3.67 -8.26 23.84
N ASP A 62 -4.88 -7.78 23.61
CA ASP A 62 -5.45 -6.57 24.22
C ASP A 62 -6.69 -6.87 25.08
N SER A 63 -6.93 -8.14 25.41
CA SER A 63 -8.09 -8.58 26.20
C SER A 63 -8.14 -8.00 27.62
N ASP A 64 -6.97 -7.67 28.20
CA ASP A 64 -6.82 -6.91 29.44
C ASP A 64 -5.93 -5.68 29.16
N PRO A 65 -6.52 -4.48 28.94
CA PRO A 65 -5.76 -3.26 28.66
C PRO A 65 -4.79 -2.84 29.77
N ALA A 66 -4.95 -3.37 31.00
CA ALA A 66 -4.00 -3.13 32.08
C ALA A 66 -2.74 -4.00 32.00
N LYS A 67 -2.69 -4.96 31.07
CA LYS A 67 -1.62 -5.97 30.94
C LYS A 67 -1.17 -6.19 29.50
N ILE A 68 -1.04 -5.12 28.72
CA ILE A 68 -0.52 -5.20 27.36
C ILE A 68 0.87 -5.86 27.34
N PRO A 69 1.10 -6.91 26.54
CA PRO A 69 2.40 -7.58 26.43
C PRO A 69 3.37 -6.72 25.60
N ILE A 70 4.11 -5.83 26.27
CA ILE A 70 4.96 -4.82 25.61
C ILE A 70 6.01 -5.44 24.67
N ASP A 71 6.70 -6.51 25.08
CA ASP A 71 7.73 -7.15 24.25
C ASP A 71 7.14 -7.74 22.96
N GLU A 72 5.92 -8.29 23.04
CA GLU A 72 5.18 -8.78 21.89
C GLU A 72 4.78 -7.62 20.98
N ALA A 73 4.21 -6.54 21.54
CA ALA A 73 3.81 -5.37 20.78
C ALA A 73 5.01 -4.74 20.04
N VAL A 74 6.18 -4.62 20.68
CA VAL A 74 7.42 -4.15 20.03
C VAL A 74 7.85 -5.10 18.92
N THR A 75 7.82 -6.41 19.16
CA THR A 75 8.17 -7.41 18.13
C THR A 75 7.23 -7.31 16.93
N ASN A 76 5.93 -7.20 17.17
CA ASN A 76 4.91 -7.12 16.13
C ASN A 76 5.01 -5.80 15.35
N LEU A 77 5.32 -4.69 16.01
CA LEU A 77 5.65 -3.42 15.36
C LEU A 77 6.85 -3.57 14.42
N LEU A 78 7.95 -4.17 14.88
CA LEU A 78 9.17 -4.38 14.07
C LEU A 78 8.94 -5.34 12.89
N GLN A 79 7.96 -6.22 12.99
CA GLN A 79 7.54 -7.13 11.93
C GLN A 79 6.51 -6.52 10.98
N GLY A 80 6.03 -5.30 11.23
CA GLY A 80 5.01 -4.66 10.39
C GLY A 80 3.59 -5.20 10.59
N ARG A 81 3.33 -5.89 11.72
CA ARG A 81 2.01 -6.42 12.09
C ARG A 81 1.13 -5.32 12.65
N VAL A 82 0.84 -4.33 11.80
CA VAL A 82 0.14 -3.11 12.16
C VAL A 82 -0.89 -2.72 11.12
N THR A 83 -1.84 -1.89 11.53
CA THR A 83 -2.78 -1.19 10.65
C THR A 83 -2.79 0.29 11.01
N VAL A 84 -2.72 1.17 10.01
CA VAL A 84 -2.77 2.63 10.20
C VAL A 84 -4.21 3.11 10.02
N SER A 85 -4.66 3.96 10.94
CA SER A 85 -6.03 4.45 10.99
C SER A 85 -6.10 5.96 11.13
N TYR A 86 -7.03 6.55 10.38
CA TYR A 86 -7.46 7.93 10.47
C TYR A 86 -8.97 8.00 10.20
N GLY A 87 -9.73 7.40 11.13
CA GLY A 87 -11.19 7.29 11.05
C GLY A 87 -11.70 5.95 10.52
N LEU A 88 -10.92 5.26 9.70
CA LEU A 88 -11.19 3.92 9.19
C LEU A 88 -10.11 2.94 9.65
N LEU A 89 -10.46 1.67 9.79
CA LEU A 89 -9.55 0.57 10.08
C LEU A 89 -9.72 -0.48 8.98
N THR A 90 -8.69 -0.68 8.17
CA THR A 90 -8.73 -1.59 7.01
C THR A 90 -7.92 -2.82 7.33
N GLU A 91 -8.53 -3.99 7.27
CA GLU A 91 -7.89 -5.28 7.46
C GLU A 91 -7.71 -5.98 6.11
N LEU A 92 -6.59 -6.68 5.96
CA LEU A 92 -6.22 -7.43 4.77
C LEU A 92 -5.82 -8.85 5.21
N THR A 93 -6.40 -9.85 4.57
CA THR A 93 -6.03 -11.26 4.76
C THR A 93 -5.72 -11.89 3.40
N VAL A 94 -4.67 -12.71 3.33
CA VAL A 94 -4.30 -13.46 2.14
C VAL A 94 -4.45 -14.95 2.41
N ASN A 95 -5.12 -15.65 1.49
CA ASN A 95 -5.42 -17.08 1.57
C ASN A 95 -6.05 -17.47 2.92
N ASP A 96 -6.96 -16.62 3.41
CA ASP A 96 -7.72 -16.76 4.66
C ASP A 96 -6.86 -16.99 5.92
N LYS A 97 -5.55 -16.71 5.85
CA LYS A 97 -4.59 -17.08 6.89
C LYS A 97 -3.57 -15.98 7.19
N TYR A 98 -3.01 -15.37 6.17
CA TYR A 98 -1.86 -14.49 6.30
C TYR A 98 -2.30 -13.04 6.42
N SER A 99 -1.64 -12.31 7.31
CA SER A 99 -1.99 -10.96 7.71
C SER A 99 -0.79 -10.03 7.59
N PRO A 100 -0.97 -8.70 7.75
CA PRO A 100 0.10 -7.73 7.63
C PRO A 100 1.32 -8.11 8.49
N GLY A 101 2.51 -7.93 7.92
CA GLY A 101 3.79 -8.31 8.55
C GLY A 101 4.17 -9.78 8.41
N GLU A 102 3.39 -10.57 7.67
CA GLU A 102 3.66 -11.98 7.38
C GLU A 102 4.02 -12.20 5.90
N THR A 103 4.58 -13.37 5.60
CA THR A 103 4.83 -13.85 4.23
C THR A 103 3.89 -15.01 3.94
N ALA A 104 2.96 -14.78 3.02
CA ALA A 104 2.01 -15.74 2.52
C ALA A 104 2.65 -16.67 1.51
N THR A 105 2.35 -17.96 1.64
CA THR A 105 2.61 -18.96 0.60
C THR A 105 1.50 -18.93 -0.44
N ALA A 106 1.83 -19.05 -1.72
CA ALA A 106 0.85 -19.15 -2.82
C ALA A 106 0.91 -20.54 -3.52
N PRO A 107 0.38 -21.61 -2.89
CA PRO A 107 0.47 -22.97 -3.43
C PRO A 107 -0.38 -23.17 -4.69
N ASP A 108 -1.46 -22.42 -4.81
CA ASP A 108 -2.40 -22.48 -5.94
C ASP A 108 -2.02 -21.46 -7.02
N ASP A 109 -2.66 -21.54 -8.20
CA ASP A 109 -2.45 -20.59 -9.30
C ASP A 109 -3.25 -19.29 -9.13
N THR A 110 -4.00 -19.18 -8.03
CA THR A 110 -4.71 -17.98 -7.62
C THR A 110 -4.38 -17.60 -6.19
N ILE A 111 -4.59 -16.33 -5.84
CA ILE A 111 -4.45 -15.77 -4.51
C ILE A 111 -5.80 -15.21 -4.08
N ARG A 112 -6.29 -15.64 -2.91
CA ARG A 112 -7.52 -15.11 -2.30
C ARG A 112 -7.19 -13.94 -1.38
N ILE A 113 -7.87 -12.82 -1.55
CA ILE A 113 -7.63 -11.57 -0.82
C ILE A 113 -8.92 -11.19 -0.10
N GLY A 114 -8.93 -11.34 1.23
CA GLY A 114 -10.02 -10.90 2.10
C GLY A 114 -9.78 -9.48 2.61
N ILE A 115 -10.81 -8.65 2.58
CA ILE A 115 -10.76 -7.25 2.98
C ILE A 115 -11.91 -6.97 3.93
N ARG A 116 -11.61 -6.24 5.00
CA ARG A 116 -12.63 -5.76 5.94
C ARG A 116 -12.34 -4.32 6.31
N VAL A 117 -13.33 -3.45 6.18
CA VAL A 117 -13.22 -2.04 6.57
C VAL A 117 -14.14 -1.81 7.75
N LEU A 118 -13.54 -1.42 8.87
CA LEU A 118 -14.21 -1.09 10.11
C LEU A 118 -14.17 0.42 10.32
N GLY A 119 -15.18 0.94 10.99
CA GLY A 119 -15.22 2.33 11.42
C GLY A 119 -16.41 2.55 12.35
N PRO A 120 -16.39 3.60 13.18
CA PRO A 120 -17.55 3.94 13.98
C PRO A 120 -18.74 4.31 13.07
N SER A 121 -19.97 4.16 13.57
CA SER A 121 -21.21 4.30 12.78
C SER A 121 -21.42 5.66 12.11
N TRP A 122 -20.63 6.67 12.47
CA TRP A 122 -20.67 8.02 11.90
C TRP A 122 -19.58 8.28 10.86
N MET A 123 -18.74 7.29 10.56
CA MET A 123 -17.76 7.33 9.46
C MET A 123 -18.30 6.56 8.26
N LYS A 124 -17.85 6.94 7.07
CA LYS A 124 -18.12 6.21 5.82
C LYS A 124 -16.82 5.95 5.10
N ALA A 125 -16.76 4.82 4.39
CA ALA A 125 -15.78 4.57 3.37
C ALA A 125 -16.48 4.70 2.00
N ASN A 126 -15.82 5.34 1.05
CA ASN A 126 -16.31 5.55 -0.31
C ASN A 126 -15.56 4.66 -1.31
N ILE A 127 -14.29 4.34 -1.04
CA ILE A 127 -13.45 3.60 -1.98
C ILE A 127 -12.54 2.66 -1.19
N VAL A 128 -12.34 1.44 -1.70
CA VAL A 128 -11.26 0.54 -1.32
C VAL A 128 -10.31 0.37 -2.51
N ARG A 129 -9.01 0.55 -2.28
CA ARG A 129 -7.95 0.38 -3.26
C ARG A 129 -7.03 -0.75 -2.85
N LEU A 130 -6.69 -1.63 -3.80
CA LEU A 130 -5.75 -2.72 -3.60
C LEU A 130 -4.49 -2.49 -4.43
N TYR A 131 -3.35 -2.63 -3.76
CA TYR A 131 -2.04 -2.41 -4.34
C TYR A 131 -1.22 -3.69 -4.33
N ALA A 132 -0.51 -3.95 -5.42
CA ALA A 132 0.52 -4.97 -5.53
C ALA A 132 1.83 -4.28 -5.92
N ASN A 133 2.86 -4.40 -5.08
CA ASN A 133 4.13 -3.69 -5.26
C ASN A 133 3.96 -2.17 -5.47
N GLY A 134 2.97 -1.56 -4.81
CA GLY A 134 2.65 -0.13 -4.95
C GLY A 134 1.89 0.25 -6.23
N GLU A 135 1.59 -0.70 -7.12
CA GLU A 135 0.70 -0.50 -8.26
C GLU A 135 -0.75 -0.79 -7.88
N LEU A 136 -1.65 0.15 -8.19
CA LEU A 136 -3.08 -0.06 -8.04
C LEU A 136 -3.54 -1.09 -9.08
N PHE A 137 -4.10 -2.21 -8.63
CA PHE A 137 -4.65 -3.23 -9.54
C PHE A 137 -6.17 -3.39 -9.43
N GLU A 138 -6.77 -2.94 -8.31
CA GLU A 138 -8.21 -2.95 -8.12
C GLU A 138 -8.66 -1.71 -7.34
N GLU A 139 -9.76 -1.11 -7.77
CA GLU A 139 -10.45 -0.04 -7.07
C GLU A 139 -11.94 -0.38 -6.98
N ILE A 140 -12.46 -0.43 -5.76
CA ILE A 140 -13.85 -0.77 -5.46
C ILE A 140 -14.52 0.49 -4.93
N GLU A 141 -15.43 1.06 -5.73
CA GLU A 141 -16.32 2.11 -5.26
C GLU A 141 -17.40 1.52 -4.34
N LEU A 142 -17.57 2.14 -3.17
CA LEU A 142 -18.58 1.79 -2.20
C LEU A 142 -19.75 2.77 -2.35
N ASP A 143 -20.88 2.28 -2.86
CA ASP A 143 -22.09 3.09 -2.93
C ASP A 143 -22.54 3.51 -1.53
N THR A 144 -22.84 4.81 -1.36
CA THR A 144 -23.33 5.41 -0.10
C THR A 144 -24.68 4.83 0.36
N VAL A 145 -25.30 3.98 -0.45
CA VAL A 145 -26.55 3.28 -0.16
C VAL A 145 -26.21 1.87 0.29
N HIS A 146 -26.38 1.63 1.58
CA HIS A 146 -26.40 0.35 2.31
C HIS A 146 -25.31 0.27 3.37
N VAL A 147 -25.60 0.92 4.50
CA VAL A 147 -25.53 0.17 5.76
C VAL A 147 -26.40 -1.08 5.53
N GLN A 148 -25.81 -2.21 5.17
CA GLN A 148 -26.37 -3.46 5.64
C GLN A 148 -26.08 -3.52 7.14
N THR A 149 -26.87 -2.78 7.94
CA THR A 149 -27.37 -3.42 9.15
C THR A 149 -28.11 -4.60 8.59
N VAL A 150 -27.53 -5.80 8.66
CA VAL A 150 -28.19 -7.04 8.31
C VAL A 150 -29.57 -6.98 8.98
N PRO A 151 -30.67 -6.74 8.24
CA PRO A 151 -31.99 -6.98 8.80
C PRO A 151 -31.97 -8.44 9.21
N GLN A 152 -32.57 -8.78 10.35
CA GLN A 152 -32.51 -10.12 10.94
C GLN A 152 -33.02 -11.26 10.03
N GLU A 153 -33.47 -10.94 8.81
CA GLU A 153 -33.93 -11.83 7.75
C GLU A 153 -32.89 -12.07 6.63
N LEU A 154 -31.70 -11.44 6.67
CA LEU A 154 -30.60 -11.58 5.68
C LEU A 154 -29.41 -12.42 6.18
N SER A 155 -29.58 -13.20 7.24
CA SER A 155 -28.60 -14.21 7.68
C SER A 155 -28.33 -15.32 6.65
N ASP A 156 -29.08 -15.34 5.55
CA ASP A 156 -29.13 -16.46 4.61
C ASP A 156 -28.60 -16.09 3.20
N ALA A 157 -28.15 -14.85 2.97
CA ALA A 157 -27.59 -14.42 1.67
C ALA A 157 -26.08 -14.65 1.59
N THR A 158 -25.62 -15.40 0.58
CA THR A 158 -24.21 -15.81 0.43
C THR A 158 -23.37 -14.88 -0.44
N SER A 159 -23.90 -13.80 -1.05
CA SER A 159 -23.11 -12.85 -1.86
C SER A 159 -23.77 -11.48 -2.11
N ILE A 160 -22.98 -10.43 -2.30
CA ILE A 160 -23.39 -9.10 -2.83
C ILE A 160 -22.47 -8.72 -3.99
N ASN A 161 -23.01 -8.33 -5.15
CA ASN A 161 -22.24 -7.92 -6.35
C ASN A 161 -21.14 -8.92 -6.77
N GLY A 162 -21.39 -10.23 -6.62
CA GLY A 162 -20.42 -11.28 -6.96
C GLY A 162 -19.35 -11.54 -5.90
N VAL A 163 -19.41 -10.85 -4.76
CA VAL A 163 -18.53 -11.03 -3.61
C VAL A 163 -19.24 -11.90 -2.57
N GLU A 164 -18.67 -13.05 -2.23
CA GLU A 164 -19.23 -13.93 -1.19
C GLU A 164 -19.14 -13.28 0.19
N ILE A 165 -20.23 -13.32 0.95
CA ILE A 165 -20.25 -12.87 2.35
C ILE A 165 -19.78 -14.04 3.23
N PRO A 166 -18.68 -13.91 4.00
CA PRO A 166 -18.26 -14.95 4.93
C PRO A 166 -19.35 -15.24 5.98
N PRO A 167 -19.62 -16.52 6.30
CA PRO A 167 -20.71 -16.95 7.19
C PRO A 167 -20.58 -16.47 8.66
N ASP A 168 -19.46 -15.83 8.99
CA ASP A 168 -19.05 -15.34 10.30
C ASP A 168 -18.95 -13.79 10.39
N SER A 169 -19.49 -13.06 9.40
CA SER A 169 -19.55 -11.59 9.39
C SER A 169 -20.34 -11.03 10.59
N THR A 170 -19.61 -10.61 11.63
CA THR A 170 -20.21 -9.85 12.74
C THR A 170 -20.45 -8.42 12.27
N THR A 171 -21.73 -8.06 12.13
CA THR A 171 -22.48 -6.78 11.93
C THR A 171 -21.86 -5.38 12.20
N ALA A 172 -20.54 -5.21 12.31
CA ALA A 172 -19.88 -3.94 12.62
C ALA A 172 -18.94 -3.39 11.51
N ALA A 173 -18.82 -4.10 10.38
CA ALA A 173 -17.99 -3.65 9.27
C ALA A 173 -18.75 -2.72 8.31
N ILE A 174 -18.08 -1.66 7.86
CA ILE A 174 -18.54 -0.78 6.78
C ILE A 174 -18.51 -1.54 5.44
N TYR A 175 -17.50 -2.37 5.25
CA TYR A 175 -17.36 -3.22 4.06
C TYR A 175 -16.66 -4.52 4.43
N GLU A 176 -17.13 -5.63 3.86
CA GLU A 176 -16.44 -6.91 3.85
C GLU A 176 -16.49 -7.46 2.44
N GLY A 177 -15.36 -7.94 1.94
CA GLY A 177 -15.29 -8.50 0.62
C GLY A 177 -14.10 -9.40 0.40
N VAL A 178 -14.21 -10.23 -0.62
CA VAL A 178 -13.18 -11.15 -1.05
C VAL A 178 -12.97 -11.07 -2.55
N LEU A 179 -11.73 -10.92 -2.97
CA LEU A 179 -11.28 -10.96 -4.35
C LEU A 179 -10.37 -12.17 -4.56
N THR A 180 -10.38 -12.73 -5.77
CA THR A 180 -9.37 -13.72 -6.19
C THR A 180 -8.63 -13.17 -7.39
N ILE A 181 -7.31 -13.22 -7.35
CA ILE A 181 -6.44 -12.81 -8.46
C ILE A 181 -5.61 -13.99 -8.97
N ASP A 182 -5.19 -13.94 -10.22
CA ASP A 182 -4.18 -14.85 -10.73
C ASP A 182 -2.85 -14.62 -10.01
N ARG A 183 -2.17 -15.71 -9.65
CA ARG A 183 -0.87 -15.64 -8.99
C ARG A 183 0.20 -15.14 -9.98
N PRO A 184 0.94 -14.07 -9.66
CA PRO A 184 2.06 -13.64 -10.49
C PRO A 184 3.20 -14.66 -10.46
N THR A 185 4.09 -14.60 -11.46
CA THR A 185 5.29 -15.46 -11.54
C THR A 185 6.47 -14.94 -10.73
N PHE A 186 6.27 -13.89 -9.94
CA PHE A 186 7.25 -13.19 -9.12
C PHE A 186 6.57 -12.69 -7.85
N ASP A 187 7.35 -12.49 -6.81
CA ASP A 187 6.86 -12.09 -5.50
C ASP A 187 6.31 -10.67 -5.47
N VAL A 188 5.29 -10.49 -4.64
CA VAL A 188 4.61 -9.21 -4.46
C VAL A 188 4.37 -8.92 -2.99
N HIS A 189 4.13 -7.66 -2.65
CA HIS A 189 3.46 -7.30 -1.41
C HIS A 189 2.09 -6.68 -1.72
N LEU A 190 1.09 -7.09 -0.95
CA LEU A 190 -0.29 -6.65 -1.06
C LEU A 190 -0.64 -5.67 0.06
N VAL A 191 -1.32 -4.57 -0.29
CA VAL A 191 -1.80 -3.55 0.64
C VAL A 191 -3.23 -3.16 0.27
N ALA A 192 -4.11 -3.06 1.27
CA ALA A 192 -5.44 -2.50 1.12
C ALA A 192 -5.51 -1.11 1.77
N VAL A 193 -6.16 -0.19 1.06
CA VAL A 193 -6.38 1.19 1.52
C VAL A 193 -7.87 1.52 1.38
N ALA A 194 -8.51 1.92 2.47
CA ALA A 194 -9.87 2.45 2.44
C ALA A 194 -9.83 3.96 2.60
N LEU A 195 -10.62 4.65 1.77
CA LEU A 195 -10.77 6.09 1.77
C LEU A 195 -12.22 6.45 2.05
N GLY A 196 -12.42 7.50 2.85
CA GLY A 196 -13.72 8.12 3.05
C GLY A 196 -13.61 9.64 2.98
N ASN A 197 -14.66 10.34 2.55
CA ASN A 197 -14.66 11.80 2.44
C ASN A 197 -15.45 12.53 3.56
N GLU A 198 -15.63 11.86 4.69
CA GLU A 198 -16.38 12.39 5.82
C GLU A 198 -15.47 13.20 6.76
N SER A 199 -15.77 14.50 6.92
CA SER A 199 -15.34 15.30 8.06
C SER A 199 -16.57 15.92 8.68
N ASN A 200 -16.73 15.73 9.98
CA ASN A 200 -17.88 16.24 10.72
C ASN A 200 -17.42 16.88 12.03
N PHE A 201 -18.36 17.42 12.81
CA PHE A 201 -18.02 18.10 14.06
C PHE A 201 -17.33 17.18 15.10
N ILE A 202 -17.58 15.87 15.03
CA ILE A 202 -17.01 14.89 15.98
C ILE A 202 -15.71 14.24 15.47
N TRP A 203 -15.41 14.36 14.17
CA TRP A 203 -14.17 13.91 13.54
C TRP A 203 -13.69 14.90 12.46
N PRO A 204 -13.23 16.10 12.84
CA PRO A 204 -12.74 17.10 11.90
C PRO A 204 -11.38 16.67 11.34
N THR A 205 -11.28 16.53 10.02
CA THR A 205 -9.99 16.25 9.36
C THR A 205 -9.24 17.54 9.09
N ALA A 206 -7.93 17.57 9.32
CA ALA A 206 -7.12 18.77 9.07
C ALA A 206 -6.99 19.09 7.57
N LYS A 207 -6.77 20.38 7.27
CA LYS A 207 -6.28 20.81 5.96
C LYS A 207 -4.80 20.44 5.79
N PRO A 208 -4.30 20.30 4.56
CA PRO A 208 -2.90 20.02 4.31
C PRO A 208 -1.99 21.06 4.94
N TYR A 209 -0.87 20.61 5.53
CA TYR A 209 0.07 21.49 6.22
C TYR A 209 0.80 22.44 5.26
N GLN A 210 1.19 21.91 4.10
CA GLN A 210 1.80 22.66 3.00
C GLN A 210 1.05 22.35 1.70
N PRO A 211 -0.09 23.01 1.45
CA PRO A 211 -0.95 22.65 0.33
C PRO A 211 -0.26 22.96 -1.01
N THR A 212 -0.24 21.96 -1.89
CA THR A 212 0.22 22.09 -3.28
C THR A 212 -0.92 22.43 -4.25
N THR A 213 -2.16 22.40 -3.76
CA THR A 213 -3.39 22.74 -4.49
C THR A 213 -4.36 23.51 -3.58
N PRO A 214 -5.17 24.44 -4.12
CA PRO A 214 -6.23 25.10 -3.36
C PRO A 214 -7.44 24.19 -3.10
N HIS A 215 -7.55 23.05 -3.81
CA HIS A 215 -8.63 22.10 -3.62
C HIS A 215 -8.36 21.25 -2.37
N TRP A 216 -9.34 21.23 -1.47
CA TRP A 216 -9.29 20.39 -0.28
C TRP A 216 -10.60 19.61 -0.17
N GLU A 217 -10.45 18.30 -0.01
CA GLU A 217 -11.52 17.41 0.38
C GLU A 217 -11.16 16.79 1.72
N ALA A 218 -12.12 16.74 2.63
CA ALA A 218 -11.97 16.00 3.86
C ALA A 218 -11.61 14.54 3.54
N THR A 219 -10.68 13.94 4.27
CA THR A 219 -10.28 12.55 4.02
C THR A 219 -10.13 11.79 5.32
N THR A 220 -10.76 10.63 5.38
CA THR A 220 -10.50 9.55 6.34
C THR A 220 -9.80 8.42 5.62
N LEU A 221 -8.93 7.72 6.33
CA LEU A 221 -8.02 6.74 5.75
C LEU A 221 -7.92 5.53 6.68
N GLY A 222 -7.84 4.34 6.10
CA GLY A 222 -7.38 3.13 6.76
C GLY A 222 -6.42 2.37 5.84
N VAL A 223 -5.24 2.02 6.33
CA VAL A 223 -4.19 1.31 5.57
C VAL A 223 -3.84 0.02 6.29
N SER A 224 -4.00 -1.13 5.63
CA SER A 224 -3.89 -2.45 6.25
C SER A 224 -2.51 -2.81 6.79
N GLY A 225 -1.44 -2.18 6.32
CA GLY A 225 -0.10 -2.78 6.37
C GLY A 225 0.08 -3.78 5.21
N ALA A 226 1.29 -4.31 5.05
CA ALA A 226 1.66 -5.13 3.89
C ALA A 226 1.68 -6.63 4.21
N VAL A 227 1.06 -7.44 3.35
CA VAL A 227 1.23 -8.89 3.31
C VAL A 227 2.16 -9.24 2.17
N ARG A 228 3.30 -9.85 2.46
CA ARG A 228 4.21 -10.36 1.42
C ARG A 228 3.65 -11.67 0.87
N VAL A 229 3.85 -11.93 -0.41
CA VAL A 229 3.46 -13.20 -1.04
C VAL A 229 4.67 -13.78 -1.75
N ASP A 230 5.11 -14.95 -1.31
CA ASP A 230 6.01 -15.84 -2.06
C ASP A 230 5.18 -16.48 -3.17
N ALA A 231 5.20 -15.81 -4.32
CA ALA A 231 4.39 -16.13 -5.49
C ALA A 231 5.18 -16.90 -6.53
N ASP A 232 6.51 -16.79 -6.57
CA ASP A 232 7.36 -17.64 -7.42
C ASP A 232 7.64 -19.03 -6.81
N ARG A 233 7.31 -19.22 -5.52
CA ARG A 233 7.35 -20.48 -4.78
C ARG A 233 8.78 -20.97 -4.51
N ASP A 234 9.73 -20.06 -4.37
CA ASP A 234 11.11 -20.39 -4.01
C ASP A 234 11.36 -20.48 -2.48
N GLY A 235 10.32 -20.19 -1.68
CA GLY A 235 10.36 -20.21 -0.21
C GLY A 235 10.88 -18.91 0.42
N HIS A 236 11.21 -17.89 -0.36
CA HIS A 236 11.81 -16.64 0.09
C HIS A 236 11.25 -15.44 -0.65
N TRP A 237 10.57 -14.55 0.08
CA TRP A 237 10.11 -13.30 -0.52
C TRP A 237 11.26 -12.43 -1.06
N SER A 238 11.25 -12.15 -2.36
CA SER A 238 12.12 -11.21 -3.07
C SER A 238 11.39 -9.90 -3.37
N SER A 239 12.05 -8.76 -3.16
CA SER A 239 11.48 -7.47 -3.58
C SER A 239 11.66 -7.22 -5.09
N ALA A 240 10.90 -6.26 -5.63
CA ALA A 240 11.10 -5.75 -7.00
C ALA A 240 12.57 -5.34 -7.26
N ARG A 241 13.23 -4.77 -6.25
CA ARG A 241 14.66 -4.45 -6.30
C ARG A 241 15.55 -5.70 -6.39
N ASN A 242 15.23 -6.78 -5.68
CA ASN A 242 16.01 -8.02 -5.76
C ASN A 242 15.91 -8.67 -7.14
N TYR A 243 14.71 -8.69 -7.75
CA TYR A 243 14.57 -9.14 -9.14
C TYR A 243 15.35 -8.25 -10.10
N ALA A 244 15.26 -6.92 -9.95
CA ALA A 244 16.00 -5.98 -10.77
C ALA A 244 17.53 -6.17 -10.70
N GLU A 245 18.08 -6.42 -9.51
CA GLU A 245 19.51 -6.71 -9.33
C GLU A 245 19.93 -7.98 -10.06
N ARG A 246 19.10 -9.04 -10.03
CA ARG A 246 19.35 -10.27 -10.80
C ARG A 246 19.30 -10.03 -12.31
N LEU A 247 18.32 -9.25 -12.77
CA LEU A 247 18.15 -8.92 -14.19
C LEU A 247 19.34 -8.12 -14.72
N VAL A 248 19.81 -7.11 -14.00
CA VAL A 248 20.97 -6.31 -14.40
C VAL A 248 22.26 -7.14 -14.36
N ALA A 249 22.43 -8.01 -13.37
CA ALA A 249 23.58 -8.93 -13.35
C ALA A 249 23.63 -9.89 -14.54
N GLN A 250 22.47 -10.24 -15.12
CA GLN A 250 22.38 -11.18 -16.25
C GLN A 250 22.38 -10.49 -17.62
N HIS A 251 21.79 -9.29 -17.71
CA HIS A 251 21.49 -8.62 -18.98
C HIS A 251 21.99 -7.16 -19.06
N GLY A 252 22.70 -6.66 -18.05
CA GLY A 252 23.11 -5.24 -17.94
C GLY A 252 24.00 -4.73 -19.06
N ASP A 253 24.74 -5.62 -19.75
CA ASP A 253 25.57 -5.25 -20.91
C ASP A 253 24.75 -4.79 -22.13
N SER A 254 23.47 -5.16 -22.18
CA SER A 254 22.56 -4.88 -23.30
C SER A 254 21.24 -4.34 -22.77
N LEU A 255 21.01 -3.03 -22.91
CA LEU A 255 19.75 -2.42 -22.49
C LEU A 255 18.55 -3.06 -23.21
N THR A 256 18.70 -3.46 -24.48
CA THR A 256 17.64 -4.15 -25.21
C THR A 256 17.26 -5.46 -24.55
N ASP A 257 18.25 -6.29 -24.17
CA ASP A 257 17.99 -7.59 -23.54
C ASP A 257 17.47 -7.40 -22.10
N LEU A 258 17.97 -6.40 -21.37
CA LEU A 258 17.48 -6.04 -20.04
C LEU A 258 16.00 -5.65 -20.08
N LEU A 259 15.62 -4.73 -20.97
CA LEU A 259 14.22 -4.30 -21.13
C LEU A 259 13.33 -5.46 -21.57
N LYS A 260 13.84 -6.36 -22.41
CA LYS A 260 13.11 -7.57 -22.82
C LYS A 260 12.89 -8.54 -21.66
N ALA A 261 13.90 -8.74 -20.81
CA ALA A 261 13.79 -9.60 -19.64
C ALA A 261 12.85 -9.02 -18.58
N CYS A 262 12.73 -7.69 -18.48
CA CYS A 262 11.79 -7.02 -17.59
C CYS A 262 10.31 -7.29 -17.94
N GLU A 263 9.99 -7.74 -19.16
CA GLU A 263 8.60 -8.02 -19.56
C GLU A 263 7.93 -9.15 -18.76
N ALA A 264 8.72 -9.99 -18.08
CA ALA A 264 8.23 -11.05 -17.21
C ALA A 264 7.88 -10.57 -15.78
N PHE A 265 8.07 -9.28 -15.48
CA PHE A 265 7.93 -8.68 -14.16
C PHE A 265 7.03 -7.45 -14.20
N ASP A 266 6.89 -6.77 -13.06
CA ASP A 266 6.04 -5.58 -12.92
C ASP A 266 6.78 -4.25 -13.21
N THR A 267 6.00 -3.17 -13.23
CA THR A 267 6.48 -1.80 -13.41
C THR A 267 7.56 -1.42 -12.37
N PRO A 268 7.41 -1.69 -11.05
CA PRO A 268 8.46 -1.45 -10.06
C PRO A 268 9.79 -2.17 -10.36
N THR A 269 9.75 -3.42 -10.80
CA THR A 269 10.96 -4.19 -11.14
C THR A 269 11.66 -3.55 -12.34
N ALA A 270 10.92 -3.22 -13.40
CA ALA A 270 11.46 -2.49 -14.56
C ALA A 270 12.06 -1.13 -14.17
N THR A 271 11.39 -0.39 -13.28
CA THR A 271 11.87 0.90 -12.75
C THR A 271 13.22 0.73 -12.05
N HIS A 272 13.34 -0.26 -11.16
CA HIS A 272 14.58 -0.53 -10.45
C HIS A 272 15.69 -1.05 -11.37
N ALA A 273 15.36 -1.87 -12.36
CA ALA A 273 16.32 -2.42 -13.31
C ALA A 273 16.92 -1.32 -14.18
N TYR A 274 16.08 -0.41 -14.71
CA TYR A 274 16.56 0.73 -15.47
C TYR A 274 17.36 1.70 -14.60
N HIS A 275 16.92 2.00 -13.38
CA HIS A 275 17.68 2.83 -12.43
C HIS A 275 19.08 2.26 -12.18
N LEU A 276 19.20 0.95 -11.94
CA LEU A 276 20.48 0.27 -11.75
C LEU A 276 21.38 0.40 -12.96
N TRP A 277 20.88 0.00 -14.13
CA TRP A 277 21.61 0.09 -15.38
C TRP A 277 22.08 1.53 -15.66
N HIS A 278 21.17 2.50 -15.54
CA HIS A 278 21.44 3.92 -15.77
C HIS A 278 22.51 4.46 -14.80
N SER A 279 22.50 4.02 -13.54
CA SER A 279 23.47 4.46 -12.53
C SER A 279 24.92 4.00 -12.79
N GLU A 280 25.10 2.99 -13.64
CA GLU A 280 26.41 2.49 -14.08
C GLU A 280 26.89 3.15 -15.38
N GLN A 281 26.05 3.96 -16.05
CA GLN A 281 26.43 4.62 -17.29
C GLN A 281 27.08 5.99 -17.03
N ASP A 282 28.21 6.25 -17.68
CA ASP A 282 28.82 7.60 -17.68
C ASP A 282 27.95 8.61 -18.45
N LYS A 283 27.32 8.16 -19.54
CA LYS A 283 26.42 8.94 -20.40
C LYS A 283 25.38 8.02 -21.02
N VAL A 284 24.14 8.50 -21.06
CA VAL A 284 23.02 7.80 -21.68
C VAL A 284 22.59 8.54 -22.95
N ASP A 285 22.47 7.81 -24.06
CA ASP A 285 21.85 8.33 -25.28
C ASP A 285 20.32 8.24 -25.15
N GLU A 286 19.71 9.31 -24.65
CA GLU A 286 18.28 9.43 -24.43
C GLU A 286 17.43 9.21 -25.69
N ALA A 287 17.97 9.53 -26.87
CA ALA A 287 17.27 9.32 -28.14
C ALA A 287 17.26 7.82 -28.50
N ALA A 288 18.39 7.13 -28.29
CA ALA A 288 18.47 5.68 -28.47
C ALA A 288 17.57 4.93 -27.47
N VAL A 289 17.55 5.33 -26.20
CA VAL A 289 16.63 4.77 -25.19
C VAL A 289 15.19 4.96 -25.62
N THR A 290 14.79 6.17 -26.03
CA THR A 290 13.43 6.46 -26.46
C THR A 290 13.00 5.57 -27.64
N LYS A 291 13.90 5.34 -28.60
CA LYS A 291 13.65 4.44 -29.73
C LYS A 291 13.51 2.97 -29.31
N LEU A 292 14.33 2.51 -28.37
CA LEU A 292 14.20 1.15 -27.82
C LEU A 292 12.85 0.96 -27.12
N LEU A 293 12.42 1.98 -26.38
CA LEU A 293 11.16 1.94 -25.66
C LEU A 293 9.96 1.81 -26.59
N GLU A 294 9.96 2.31 -27.84
CA GLU A 294 8.82 2.20 -28.76
C GLU A 294 8.25 0.76 -28.87
N ASN A 295 9.13 -0.24 -28.83
CA ASN A 295 8.78 -1.66 -28.96
C ASN A 295 8.69 -2.43 -27.63
N ALA A 296 8.95 -1.79 -26.49
CA ALA A 296 8.88 -2.43 -25.18
C ALA A 296 7.42 -2.62 -24.72
N ALA A 297 7.20 -3.58 -23.81
CA ALA A 297 5.91 -3.75 -23.14
C ALA A 297 5.52 -2.49 -22.34
N GLU A 298 4.21 -2.25 -22.21
CA GLU A 298 3.69 -0.99 -21.65
C GLU A 298 4.13 -0.74 -20.20
N HIS A 299 4.12 -1.77 -19.36
CA HIS A 299 4.57 -1.67 -17.97
C HIS A 299 6.09 -1.41 -17.86
N VAL A 300 6.90 -1.92 -18.79
CA VAL A 300 8.34 -1.64 -18.86
C VAL A 300 8.58 -0.18 -19.26
N LYS A 301 7.87 0.30 -20.29
CA LYS A 301 7.91 1.73 -20.70
C LYS A 301 7.58 2.63 -19.53
N LEU A 302 6.47 2.35 -18.85
CA LEU A 302 6.02 3.10 -17.69
C LEU A 302 7.09 3.14 -16.59
N GLY A 303 7.74 2.01 -16.31
CA GLY A 303 8.80 1.95 -15.31
C GLY A 303 10.01 2.82 -15.64
N VAL A 304 10.45 2.80 -16.90
CA VAL A 304 11.54 3.67 -17.38
C VAL A 304 11.16 5.15 -17.31
N TYR A 305 9.94 5.50 -17.73
CA TYR A 305 9.47 6.89 -17.66
C TYR A 305 9.37 7.41 -16.24
N ARG A 306 8.83 6.61 -15.31
CA ARG A 306 8.75 6.99 -13.89
C ARG A 306 10.12 7.28 -13.29
N TYR A 307 11.14 6.47 -13.62
CA TYR A 307 12.50 6.78 -13.17
C TYR A 307 13.02 8.09 -13.78
N ARG A 308 12.84 8.31 -15.09
CA ARG A 308 13.31 9.55 -15.75
C ARG A 308 12.63 10.79 -15.18
N ASP A 309 11.33 10.72 -14.91
CA ASP A 309 10.58 11.81 -14.28
C ASP A 309 11.07 12.09 -12.86
N ALA A 310 11.33 11.04 -12.06
CA ALA A 310 11.88 11.17 -10.72
C ALA A 310 13.30 11.76 -10.73
N LEU A 311 14.15 11.33 -11.66
CA LEU A 311 15.51 11.86 -11.84
C LEU A 311 15.46 13.35 -12.19
N ARG A 312 14.61 13.74 -13.14
CA ARG A 312 14.42 15.13 -13.53
C ARG A 312 13.91 16.00 -12.38
N ALA A 313 12.93 15.51 -11.62
CA ALA A 313 12.43 16.21 -10.44
C ALA A 313 13.54 16.41 -9.39
N HIS A 314 14.38 15.39 -9.17
CA HIS A 314 15.54 15.49 -8.29
C HIS A 314 16.56 16.54 -8.76
N GLU A 315 16.89 16.56 -10.06
CA GLU A 315 17.82 17.54 -10.64
C GLU A 315 17.29 18.98 -10.50
N ILE A 316 16.00 19.19 -10.73
CA ILE A 316 15.36 20.50 -10.53
C ILE A 316 15.48 20.93 -9.07
N ALA A 317 15.14 20.04 -8.12
CA ALA A 317 15.24 20.34 -6.70
C ALA A 317 16.68 20.66 -6.26
N LEU A 318 17.69 19.99 -6.82
CA LEU A 318 19.10 20.32 -6.58
C LEU A 318 19.48 21.70 -7.10
N ILE A 319 18.93 22.12 -8.25
CA ILE A 319 19.16 23.47 -8.79
C ILE A 319 18.49 24.52 -7.91
N GLU A 320 17.27 24.27 -7.43
CA GLU A 320 16.53 25.21 -6.58
C GLU A 320 17.13 25.35 -5.17
N ALA A 321 17.81 24.31 -4.67
CA ALA A 321 18.45 24.31 -3.36
C ALA A 321 19.82 25.04 -3.32
N ASN A 322 20.43 25.33 -4.49
CA ASN A 322 21.73 25.98 -4.62
C ASN A 322 21.60 27.46 -5.04
#